data_AF-A0A139LPQ1-F1
#
_entry.id   AF-A0A139LPQ1-F1
#
_cell.length_a   1.000
_cell.length_b   1.000
_cell.length_c   1.000
_cell.angle_alpha   90.00
_cell.angle_beta   90.00
_cell.angle_gamma   90.00
#
_symmetry.space_group_name_H-M   'P 1'
#
loop_
_entity.id
_entity.type
_entity.pdbx_description
1 polymer ?
#
loop_
_entity_poly.entity_id
_entity_poly.type
_entity_poly.pdbx_seq_one_letter_code
_entity_poly.pdbx_strand_id
1 'polypeptide(L)'
;MNIITKLMYSLHRILGTLLCILFLMWFLSAFVMMYHRFPRVSAKEKLQKQELLSASGDSLPDITSILSRLPKGEKVRKLTLDRSLGQTIFHIRTNKGIHELHLDPSDTLSIIDNERIRQIAALWSASPIAYIDTLHTLDQWIPFGELKKEMPIYKIHFADDAKTQLYISSQSREVLQLSNRNERFWAWLGAIPHWVYFTWLRQDATLWSKTVIWLSGIGCLMVIAGIWATVDVWHRTRKSHRQGFSPYRKKWYHWHYVSGIFFGIFVLTFTFSGMMSVADIPEWIHKPALKSSPLRTLQAKAPQPEDYTLDYRTMITSFPEVRQIEWSNFREHPYYTVKDGKGEQYIDATDSVPHTLQLQEKEIREGVESIYDTDSIPAHQRPELHMTLLNHFETYYRDMSSMYRGRSQLPVWKITVDDPDRSVFYIHPETGIIRYVNTSSRWKYWSYTAMHRMRLPGLNSNTTLRKTVLWILLLGGTVTSVTSIVLSINYVRRKCRKKQKRLL
;
A
#
# COMPACT_ATOMS: atom_id res chain seq x y z
N MET A 1 -38.11 -8.54 -28.49
CA MET A 1 -36.92 -8.26 -27.65
C MET A 1 -35.78 -7.87 -28.59
N ASN A 2 -35.27 -6.63 -28.46
CA ASN A 2 -34.22 -6.12 -29.37
C ASN A 2 -32.89 -6.89 -29.21
N ILE A 3 -32.00 -6.74 -30.20
CA ILE A 3 -30.71 -7.45 -30.27
C ILE A 3 -29.85 -7.17 -29.03
N ILE A 4 -29.80 -5.91 -28.58
CA ILE A 4 -29.06 -5.48 -27.40
C ILE A 4 -29.51 -6.23 -26.14
N THR A 5 -30.82 -6.33 -25.90
CA THR A 5 -31.33 -7.04 -24.73
C THR A 5 -31.02 -8.54 -24.81
N LYS A 6 -31.12 -9.17 -25.99
CA LYS A 6 -30.70 -10.57 -26.17
C LYS A 6 -29.23 -10.76 -25.83
N LEU A 7 -28.36 -9.83 -26.27
CA LEU A 7 -26.93 -9.84 -25.99
C LEU A 7 -26.67 -9.70 -24.49
N MET A 8 -27.26 -8.72 -23.80
CA MET A 8 -27.06 -8.50 -22.35
C MET A 8 -27.46 -9.72 -21.53
N TYR A 9 -28.61 -10.32 -21.80
CA TYR A 9 -29.02 -11.56 -21.13
C TYR A 9 -28.06 -12.73 -21.40
N SER A 10 -27.52 -12.82 -22.61
CA SER A 10 -26.55 -13.86 -22.96
C SER A 10 -25.22 -13.65 -22.25
N LEU A 11 -24.69 -12.42 -22.29
CA LEU A 11 -23.46 -12.01 -21.61
C LEU A 11 -23.56 -12.29 -20.11
N HIS A 12 -24.60 -11.80 -19.45
CA HIS A 12 -24.81 -12.02 -18.02
C HIS A 12 -24.89 -13.52 -17.68
N ARG A 13 -25.59 -14.32 -18.49
CA ARG A 13 -25.70 -15.76 -18.26
C ARG A 13 -24.37 -16.50 -18.42
N ILE A 14 -23.60 -16.18 -19.47
CA ILE A 14 -22.32 -16.85 -19.76
C ILE A 14 -21.28 -16.44 -18.72
N LEU A 15 -21.05 -15.13 -18.59
CA LEU A 15 -20.06 -14.60 -17.65
C LEU A 15 -20.44 -14.90 -16.20
N GLY A 16 -21.73 -14.78 -15.85
CA GLY A 16 -22.25 -15.14 -14.53
C GLY A 16 -21.99 -16.60 -14.20
N THR A 17 -22.09 -17.51 -15.17
CA THR A 17 -21.77 -18.93 -14.95
C THR A 17 -20.27 -19.16 -14.76
N LEU A 18 -19.42 -18.45 -15.51
CA LEU A 18 -17.96 -18.62 -15.42
C LEU A 18 -17.37 -17.98 -14.15
N LEU A 19 -17.89 -16.82 -13.74
CA LEU A 19 -17.31 -15.99 -12.68
C LEU A 19 -18.00 -16.14 -11.31
N CYS A 20 -19.11 -16.88 -11.20
CA CYS A 20 -19.85 -16.99 -9.94
C CYS A 20 -19.02 -17.50 -8.75
N ILE A 21 -18.17 -18.50 -8.97
CA ILE A 21 -17.29 -19.06 -7.92
C ILE A 21 -16.22 -18.03 -7.53
N LEU A 22 -15.64 -17.35 -8.53
CA LEU A 22 -14.67 -16.30 -8.29
C LEU A 22 -15.27 -15.17 -7.45
N PHE A 23 -16.45 -14.66 -7.81
CA PHE A 23 -17.12 -13.60 -7.06
C PHE A 23 -17.46 -14.03 -5.63
N LEU A 24 -17.94 -15.28 -5.44
CA LEU A 24 -18.19 -15.79 -4.10
C LEU A 24 -16.91 -15.83 -3.26
N MET A 25 -15.84 -16.43 -3.80
CA MET A 25 -14.53 -16.50 -3.16
C MET A 25 -14.00 -15.10 -2.84
N TRP A 26 -14.17 -14.16 -3.76
CA TRP A 26 -13.70 -12.78 -3.63
C TRP A 26 -14.44 -12.00 -2.53
N PHE A 27 -15.77 -12.16 -2.41
CA PHE A 27 -16.54 -11.57 -1.29
C PHE A 27 -16.21 -12.22 0.06
N LEU A 28 -16.09 -13.55 0.11
CA LEU A 28 -15.75 -14.26 1.36
C LEU A 28 -14.35 -13.87 1.85
N SER A 29 -13.39 -13.76 0.93
CA SER A 29 -12.03 -13.33 1.26
C SER A 29 -11.94 -11.86 1.70
N ALA A 30 -12.84 -11.01 1.23
CA ALA A 30 -12.96 -9.63 1.71
C ALA A 30 -13.30 -9.57 3.21
N PHE A 31 -14.16 -10.46 3.71
CA PHE A 31 -14.46 -10.55 5.15
C PHE A 31 -13.21 -10.89 5.97
N VAL A 32 -12.45 -11.89 5.52
CA VAL A 32 -11.19 -12.29 6.18
C VAL A 32 -10.21 -11.12 6.19
N MET A 33 -10.10 -10.41 5.07
CA MET A 33 -9.22 -9.26 4.90
C MET A 33 -9.52 -8.05 5.79
N MET A 34 -10.72 -7.99 6.39
CA MET A 34 -11.04 -6.96 7.38
C MET A 34 -10.26 -7.17 8.69
N TYR A 35 -9.79 -8.38 8.96
CA TYR A 35 -9.14 -8.79 10.22
C TYR A 35 -7.72 -9.29 10.01
N HIS A 36 -7.46 -10.03 8.94
CA HIS A 36 -6.18 -10.63 8.62
C HIS A 36 -5.62 -10.07 7.31
N ARG A 37 -4.30 -9.95 7.21
CA ARG A 37 -3.63 -9.51 5.98
C ARG A 37 -2.64 -10.57 5.52
N PHE A 38 -2.08 -10.38 4.33
CA PHE A 38 -0.92 -11.15 3.93
C PHE A 38 0.22 -10.88 4.93
N PRO A 39 0.88 -11.93 5.48
CA PRO A 39 1.97 -11.75 6.44
C PRO A 39 3.07 -10.92 5.81
N ARG A 40 3.60 -9.96 6.56
CA ARG A 40 4.71 -9.09 6.16
C ARG A 40 5.43 -8.62 7.41
N VAL A 41 6.75 -8.58 7.34
CA VAL A 41 7.57 -7.87 8.32
C VAL A 41 7.39 -6.37 8.14
N SER A 42 6.90 -5.70 9.17
CA SER A 42 6.72 -4.26 9.17
C SER A 42 8.03 -3.52 9.42
N ALA A 43 8.14 -2.29 8.91
CA ALA A 43 9.29 -1.42 9.20
C ALA A 43 9.46 -1.17 10.71
N LYS A 44 8.35 -1.13 11.46
CA LYS A 44 8.37 -1.01 12.92
C LYS A 44 8.99 -2.23 13.58
N GLU A 45 8.63 -3.44 13.17
CA GLU A 45 9.25 -4.66 13.70
C GLU A 45 10.74 -4.70 13.38
N LYS A 46 11.16 -4.36 12.14
CA LYS A 46 12.58 -4.24 11.80
C LYS A 46 13.33 -3.29 12.73
N LEU A 47 12.78 -2.08 12.92
CA LEU A 47 13.35 -1.06 13.80
C LEU A 47 13.46 -1.55 15.25
N GLN A 48 12.46 -2.28 15.76
CA GLN A 48 12.52 -2.85 17.12
C GLN A 48 13.61 -3.90 17.30
N LYS A 49 14.11 -4.50 16.22
CA LYS A 49 15.21 -5.47 16.24
C LYS A 49 16.59 -4.85 15.99
N GLN A 50 16.67 -3.56 15.64
CA GLN A 50 17.94 -2.85 15.52
C GLN A 50 18.53 -2.54 16.89
N GLU A 51 19.84 -2.43 17.00
CA GLU A 51 20.52 -2.06 18.24
C GLU A 51 20.45 -0.56 18.50
N LEU A 52 20.72 -0.14 19.74
CA LEU A 52 20.84 1.27 20.09
C LEU A 52 22.13 1.86 19.49
N LEU A 53 22.04 3.03 18.86
CA LEU A 53 23.20 3.72 18.29
C LEU A 53 24.20 4.16 19.38
N SER A 54 23.71 4.46 20.58
CA SER A 54 24.52 4.82 21.76
C SER A 54 25.52 3.73 22.15
N ALA A 55 25.27 2.47 21.78
CA ALA A 55 26.20 1.36 21.99
C ALA A 55 27.50 1.47 21.14
N SER A 56 27.56 2.40 20.19
CA SER A 56 28.78 2.67 19.42
C SER A 56 29.84 3.44 20.22
N GLY A 57 29.46 4.05 21.34
CA GLY A 57 30.35 4.90 22.15
C GLY A 57 30.94 6.07 21.37
N ASP A 58 32.15 6.48 21.74
CA ASP A 58 32.85 7.63 21.15
C ASP A 58 33.56 7.31 19.83
N SER A 59 33.45 6.08 19.32
CA SER A 59 34.10 5.63 18.08
C SER A 59 33.44 6.13 16.79
N LEU A 60 32.49 7.07 16.88
CA LEU A 60 31.74 7.57 15.75
C LEU A 60 32.57 8.61 14.94
N PRO A 61 32.87 8.34 13.66
CA PRO A 61 33.71 9.20 12.84
C PRO A 61 32.98 10.47 12.40
N ASP A 62 33.74 11.48 11.94
CA ASP A 62 33.11 12.63 11.31
C ASP A 62 32.40 12.22 10.00
N ILE A 63 31.23 12.79 9.73
CA ILE A 63 30.41 12.42 8.57
C ILE A 63 31.13 12.72 7.24
N THR A 64 31.93 13.79 7.19
CA THR A 64 32.72 14.16 6.01
C THR A 64 33.74 13.07 5.69
N SER A 65 34.33 12.44 6.72
CA SER A 65 35.28 11.33 6.57
C SER A 65 34.64 10.04 6.04
N ILE A 66 33.34 9.86 6.27
CA ILE A 66 32.57 8.74 5.70
C ILE A 66 32.22 9.03 4.24
N LEU A 67 31.72 10.23 3.95
CA LEU A 67 31.34 10.61 2.59
C LEU A 67 32.53 10.69 1.63
N SER A 68 33.73 11.02 2.12
CA SER A 68 34.94 11.04 1.30
C SER A 68 35.36 9.65 0.78
N ARG A 69 34.86 8.57 1.39
CA ARG A 69 35.06 7.18 0.93
C ARG A 69 34.19 6.82 -0.27
N LEU A 70 33.20 7.66 -0.62
CA LEU A 70 32.37 7.44 -1.80
C LEU A 70 33.15 7.70 -3.09
N PRO A 71 32.82 6.99 -4.20
CA PRO A 71 33.43 7.27 -5.49
C PRO A 71 33.21 8.72 -5.95
N LYS A 72 34.25 9.34 -6.51
CA LYS A 72 34.20 10.73 -7.00
C LYS A 72 33.06 10.93 -8.01
N GLY A 73 32.30 12.01 -7.84
CA GLY A 73 31.21 12.40 -8.74
C GLY A 73 29.86 11.71 -8.47
N GLU A 74 29.75 10.90 -7.41
CA GLU A 74 28.46 10.41 -6.93
C GLU A 74 27.77 11.43 -6.02
N LYS A 75 26.48 11.69 -6.28
CA LYS A 75 25.66 12.60 -5.48
C LYS A 75 24.82 11.78 -4.50
N VAL A 76 24.96 12.06 -3.22
CA VAL A 76 24.12 11.47 -2.16
C VAL A 76 22.66 11.80 -2.42
N ARG A 77 21.76 10.84 -2.23
CA ARG A 77 20.31 10.98 -2.39
C ARG A 77 19.56 10.61 -1.12
N LYS A 78 20.09 9.65 -0.36
CA LYS A 78 19.58 9.27 0.96
C LYS A 78 20.75 8.81 1.80
N LEU A 79 20.75 9.22 3.06
CA LEU A 79 21.73 8.80 4.05
C LEU A 79 20.99 8.34 5.31
N THR A 80 21.34 7.16 5.79
CA THR A 80 20.74 6.54 6.99
C THR A 80 21.83 5.86 7.79
N LEU A 81 21.75 5.96 9.12
CA LEU A 81 22.66 5.33 10.06
C LEU A 81 21.84 4.40 10.96
N ASP A 82 22.24 3.14 11.03
CA ASP A 82 21.70 2.18 11.99
C ASP A 82 22.80 1.26 12.53
N ARG A 83 22.43 0.46 13.54
CA ARG A 83 23.31 -0.53 14.15
C ARG A 83 22.67 -1.90 14.15
N SER A 84 23.46 -2.89 13.74
CA SER A 84 23.03 -4.29 13.63
C SER A 84 24.20 -5.23 13.90
N LEU A 85 24.01 -6.19 14.82
CA LEU A 85 24.98 -7.22 15.17
C LEU A 85 26.33 -6.64 15.60
N GLY A 86 26.31 -5.63 16.48
CA GLY A 86 27.51 -4.97 16.97
C GLY A 86 28.19 -4.03 15.97
N GLN A 87 27.68 -3.90 14.75
CA GLN A 87 28.25 -3.04 13.70
C GLN A 87 27.35 -1.84 13.42
N THR A 88 27.95 -0.66 13.37
CA THR A 88 27.28 0.59 12.99
C THR A 88 27.54 0.85 11.51
N ILE A 89 26.46 1.03 10.74
CA ILE A 89 26.50 1.03 9.27
C ILE A 89 25.84 2.30 8.73
N PHE A 90 26.55 2.99 7.84
CA PHE A 90 26.02 4.09 7.04
C PHE A 90 25.50 3.55 5.71
N HIS A 91 24.19 3.63 5.52
CA HIS A 91 23.50 3.28 4.28
C HIS A 91 23.37 4.53 3.42
N ILE A 92 24.15 4.60 2.34
CA ILE A 92 24.20 5.75 1.43
C ILE A 92 23.66 5.34 0.07
N ARG A 93 22.54 5.93 -0.34
CA ARG A 93 22.04 5.83 -1.71
C ARG A 93 22.53 7.04 -2.50
N THR A 94 23.17 6.80 -3.63
CA THR A 94 23.61 7.83 -4.56
C THR A 94 22.78 7.79 -5.84
N ASN A 95 23.10 8.68 -6.79
CA ASN A 95 22.56 8.61 -8.15
C ASN A 95 23.08 7.41 -8.96
N LYS A 96 24.12 6.69 -8.51
CA LYS A 96 24.72 5.55 -9.22
C LYS A 96 24.52 4.21 -8.53
N GLY A 97 24.34 4.18 -7.20
CA GLY A 97 24.22 2.91 -6.47
C GLY A 97 23.85 3.08 -5.00
N ILE A 98 23.93 1.97 -4.27
CA ILE A 98 23.77 1.91 -2.81
C ILE A 98 25.11 1.43 -2.25
N HIS A 99 25.61 2.13 -1.23
CA HIS A 99 26.84 1.83 -0.52
C HIS A 99 26.54 1.62 0.97
N GLU A 100 27.10 0.56 1.55
CA GLU A 100 27.07 0.30 2.99
C GLU A 100 28.50 0.55 3.52
N LEU A 101 28.67 1.60 4.31
CA LEU A 101 29.97 1.97 4.87
C LEU A 101 30.00 1.72 6.38
N HIS A 102 31.01 0.98 6.82
CA HIS A 102 31.28 0.71 8.23
C HIS A 102 32.13 1.81 8.86
N LEU A 103 32.21 1.84 10.19
CA LEU A 103 33.07 2.78 10.93
C LEU A 103 34.53 2.64 10.45
N ASP A 104 35.04 1.41 10.46
CA ASP A 104 36.40 1.09 10.03
C ASP A 104 36.41 0.54 8.58
N PRO A 105 37.31 1.04 7.70
CA PRO A 105 37.43 0.53 6.32
C PRO A 105 37.81 -0.95 6.23
N SER A 106 38.44 -1.50 7.28
CA SER A 106 38.83 -2.90 7.38
C SER A 106 37.68 -3.83 7.78
N ASP A 107 36.57 -3.28 8.29
CA ASP A 107 35.34 -4.02 8.54
C ASP A 107 34.66 -4.33 7.21
N THR A 108 35.29 -5.23 6.45
CA THR A 108 34.66 -5.83 5.29
C THR A 108 33.62 -6.83 5.77
N LEU A 109 32.54 -6.89 5.02
CA LEU A 109 31.49 -7.88 5.16
C LEU A 109 32.08 -9.29 5.14
N SER A 110 32.30 -9.87 6.32
CA SER A 110 32.65 -11.28 6.45
C SER A 110 31.63 -12.12 5.68
N ILE A 111 32.13 -13.16 5.02
CA ILE A 111 31.32 -14.20 4.34
C ILE A 111 30.18 -14.58 5.28
N ILE A 112 28.98 -14.75 4.74
CA ILE A 112 27.82 -15.15 5.52
C ILE A 112 28.14 -16.47 6.22
N ASP A 113 28.52 -16.38 7.48
CA ASP A 113 28.62 -17.55 8.32
C ASP A 113 27.20 -17.95 8.73
N ASN A 114 26.94 -19.25 8.76
CA ASN A 114 25.70 -19.81 9.30
C ASN A 114 25.44 -19.28 10.71
N GLU A 115 26.50 -18.98 11.46
CA GLU A 115 26.40 -18.38 12.79
C GLU A 115 25.74 -17.00 12.76
N ARG A 116 26.06 -16.16 11.77
CA ARG A 116 25.47 -14.82 11.65
C ARG A 116 23.98 -14.89 11.28
N ILE A 117 23.59 -15.85 10.43
CA ILE A 117 22.17 -16.11 10.12
C ILE A 117 21.42 -16.53 11.39
N ARG A 118 22.03 -17.39 12.22
CA ARG A 118 21.44 -17.83 13.50
C ARG A 118 21.30 -16.68 14.49
N GLN A 119 22.30 -15.78 14.56
CA GLN A 119 22.22 -14.57 15.38
C GLN A 119 21.08 -13.66 14.95
N ILE A 120 20.93 -13.39 13.64
CA ILE A 120 19.78 -12.61 13.14
C ILE A 120 18.48 -13.32 13.50
N ALA A 121 18.38 -14.63 13.25
CA ALA A 121 17.17 -15.38 13.54
C ALA A 121 16.75 -15.32 15.01
N ALA A 122 17.71 -15.38 15.94
CA ALA A 122 17.48 -15.28 17.37
C ALA A 122 16.87 -13.94 17.80
N LEU A 123 17.15 -12.85 17.07
CA LEU A 123 16.50 -11.55 17.32
C LEU A 123 15.00 -11.58 17.04
N TRP A 124 14.57 -12.42 16.09
CA TRP A 124 13.18 -12.47 15.61
C TRP A 124 12.33 -13.52 16.33
N SER A 125 12.93 -14.58 16.86
CA SER A 125 12.24 -15.59 17.67
C SER A 125 13.16 -16.17 18.73
N ALA A 126 12.64 -16.31 19.96
CA ALA A 126 13.34 -16.98 21.06
C ALA A 126 13.28 -18.51 20.97
N SER A 127 12.49 -19.07 20.03
CA SER A 127 12.37 -20.52 19.87
C SER A 127 13.59 -21.11 19.17
N PRO A 128 13.99 -22.36 19.47
CA PRO A 128 15.08 -23.01 18.78
C PRO A 128 14.83 -23.10 17.27
N ILE A 129 15.90 -23.01 16.48
CA ILE A 129 15.85 -23.24 15.04
C ILE A 129 15.77 -24.76 14.81
N ALA A 130 14.70 -25.23 14.18
CA ALA A 130 14.53 -26.63 13.80
C ALA A 130 15.47 -26.99 12.64
N TYR A 131 15.47 -26.18 11.58
CA TYR A 131 16.39 -26.30 10.44
C TYR A 131 16.39 -25.02 9.59
N ILE A 132 17.39 -24.89 8.72
CA ILE A 132 17.54 -23.79 7.75
C ILE A 132 17.52 -24.40 6.36
N ASP A 133 16.70 -23.84 5.48
CA ASP A 133 16.62 -24.18 4.06
C ASP A 133 17.18 -23.03 3.22
N THR A 134 17.65 -23.34 2.02
CA THR A 134 18.21 -22.36 1.08
C THR A 134 17.36 -22.33 -0.18
N LEU A 135 16.57 -21.27 -0.32
CA LEU A 135 15.68 -21.10 -1.45
C LEU A 135 16.43 -20.48 -2.63
N HIS A 136 16.36 -21.16 -3.77
CA HIS A 136 16.84 -20.65 -5.06
C HIS A 136 15.70 -20.11 -5.94
N THR A 137 14.45 -20.25 -5.49
CA THR A 137 13.25 -19.75 -6.19
C THR A 137 12.26 -19.15 -5.20
N LEU A 138 11.42 -18.22 -5.67
CA LEU A 138 10.42 -17.56 -4.84
C LEU A 138 9.26 -18.50 -4.53
N ASP A 139 8.86 -18.57 -3.25
CA ASP A 139 7.71 -19.33 -2.78
C ASP A 139 6.47 -18.45 -2.54
N GLN A 140 5.38 -19.06 -2.03
CA GLN A 140 4.07 -18.43 -1.80
C GLN A 140 4.08 -17.29 -0.80
N TRP A 141 5.08 -17.22 0.08
CA TRP A 141 5.17 -16.23 1.13
C TRP A 141 6.07 -15.06 0.75
N ILE A 142 6.87 -15.21 -0.31
CA ILE A 142 7.69 -14.17 -0.93
C ILE A 142 7.40 -14.06 -2.45
N PRO A 143 6.15 -13.83 -2.89
CA PRO A 143 5.78 -13.93 -4.30
C PRO A 143 6.22 -12.75 -5.19
N PHE A 144 7.05 -11.83 -4.67
CA PHE A 144 7.39 -10.57 -5.31
C PHE A 144 8.64 -10.72 -6.17
N GLY A 145 8.51 -10.50 -7.48
CA GLY A 145 9.60 -10.67 -8.45
C GLY A 145 10.87 -9.84 -8.14
N GLU A 146 10.71 -8.70 -7.48
CA GLU A 146 11.82 -7.85 -7.03
C GLU A 146 12.78 -8.55 -6.07
N LEU A 147 12.30 -9.55 -5.31
CA LEU A 147 13.11 -10.32 -4.37
C LEU A 147 14.05 -11.32 -5.06
N LYS A 148 13.96 -11.49 -6.40
CA LYS A 148 14.93 -12.32 -7.14
C LYS A 148 16.36 -11.81 -7.01
N LYS A 149 16.56 -10.50 -6.82
CA LYS A 149 17.88 -9.89 -6.59
C LYS A 149 18.50 -10.27 -5.24
N GLU A 150 17.69 -10.76 -4.30
CA GLU A 150 18.11 -11.14 -2.94
C GLU A 150 18.48 -12.63 -2.84
N MET A 151 18.43 -13.37 -3.96
CA MET A 151 18.68 -14.82 -3.98
C MET A 151 20.17 -15.17 -3.81
N PRO A 152 20.48 -16.35 -3.25
CA PRO A 152 19.55 -17.27 -2.56
C PRO A 152 18.97 -16.69 -1.26
N ILE A 153 17.78 -17.14 -0.85
CA ILE A 153 17.13 -16.69 0.39
C ILE A 153 17.16 -17.80 1.42
N TYR A 154 17.67 -17.51 2.62
CA TYR A 154 17.65 -18.46 3.73
C TYR A 154 16.28 -18.47 4.39
N LYS A 155 15.64 -19.64 4.42
CA LYS A 155 14.35 -19.87 5.08
C LYS A 155 14.56 -20.65 6.36
N ILE A 156 14.28 -20.00 7.47
CA ILE A 156 14.53 -20.50 8.81
C ILE A 156 13.21 -21.00 9.40
N HIS A 157 13.22 -22.24 9.84
CA HIS A 157 12.08 -22.89 10.47
C HIS A 157 12.32 -22.99 11.97
N PHE A 158 11.44 -22.38 12.77
CA PHE A 158 11.51 -22.47 14.23
C PHE A 158 10.77 -23.70 14.76
N ALA A 159 11.25 -24.23 15.89
CA ALA A 159 10.70 -25.39 16.59
C ALA A 159 9.54 -25.02 17.54
N ASP A 160 8.75 -24.00 17.20
CA ASP A 160 7.60 -23.53 17.97
C ASP A 160 6.29 -24.18 17.53
N ASP A 161 5.27 -24.10 18.39
CA ASP A 161 3.92 -24.60 18.09
C ASP A 161 3.26 -23.81 16.95
N ALA A 162 3.57 -22.52 16.84
CA ALA A 162 3.06 -21.65 15.80
C ALA A 162 3.69 -21.94 14.41
N LYS A 163 4.74 -22.77 14.33
CA LYS A 163 5.50 -23.10 13.11
C LYS A 163 5.98 -21.84 12.40
N THR A 164 6.65 -20.95 13.12
CA THR A 164 7.15 -19.69 12.61
C THR A 164 8.22 -19.94 11.53
N GLN A 165 8.14 -19.14 10.46
CA GLN A 165 9.05 -19.17 9.32
C GLN A 165 9.58 -17.76 9.08
N LEU A 166 10.90 -17.64 8.97
CA LEU A 166 11.61 -16.38 8.73
C LEU A 166 12.43 -16.49 7.46
N TYR A 167 12.45 -15.42 6.67
CA TYR A 167 13.17 -15.35 5.39
C TYR A 167 14.23 -14.26 5.47
N ILE A 168 15.48 -14.60 5.22
CA ILE A 168 16.64 -13.70 5.29
C ILE A 168 17.34 -13.67 3.93
N SER A 169 17.64 -12.47 3.41
CA SER A 169 18.40 -12.30 2.18
C SER A 169 19.85 -12.76 2.36
N SER A 170 20.42 -13.46 1.37
CA SER A 170 21.87 -13.68 1.34
C SER A 170 22.64 -12.43 0.92
N GLN A 171 22.03 -11.48 0.21
CA GLN A 171 22.75 -10.33 -0.34
C GLN A 171 22.79 -9.19 0.68
N SER A 172 21.62 -8.72 1.10
CA SER A 172 21.46 -7.56 2.00
C SER A 172 21.44 -7.93 3.48
N ARG A 173 21.34 -9.23 3.83
CA ARG A 173 21.11 -9.72 5.20
C ARG A 173 19.83 -9.21 5.84
N GLU A 174 18.97 -8.55 5.06
CA GLU A 174 17.69 -8.08 5.55
C GLU A 174 16.73 -9.24 5.76
N VAL A 175 15.93 -9.13 6.81
CA VAL A 175 14.73 -9.94 6.97
C VAL A 175 13.69 -9.50 5.94
N LEU A 176 13.30 -10.43 5.07
CA LEU A 176 12.37 -10.20 3.98
C LEU A 176 10.92 -10.51 4.37
N GLN A 177 10.72 -11.55 5.19
CA GLN A 177 9.39 -12.05 5.54
C GLN A 177 9.42 -12.83 6.86
N LEU A 178 8.32 -12.77 7.60
CA LEU A 178 8.05 -13.53 8.82
C LEU A 178 6.59 -13.98 8.77
N SER A 179 6.33 -15.25 9.05
CA SER A 179 4.96 -15.75 9.14
C SER A 179 4.81 -16.92 10.10
N ASN A 180 3.65 -17.05 10.71
CA ASN A 180 3.24 -18.24 11.46
C ASN A 180 2.11 -19.02 10.75
N ARG A 181 1.78 -20.21 11.26
CA ARG A 181 0.75 -21.09 10.68
C ARG A 181 -0.62 -20.43 10.58
N ASN A 182 -1.02 -19.66 11.59
CA ASN A 182 -2.33 -19.01 11.63
C ASN A 182 -2.43 -17.90 10.57
N GLU A 183 -1.40 -17.06 10.46
CA GLU A 183 -1.31 -16.02 9.42
C GLU A 183 -1.35 -16.63 8.02
N ARG A 184 -0.61 -17.72 7.81
CA ARG A 184 -0.61 -18.44 6.53
C ARG A 184 -2.00 -19.03 6.21
N PHE A 185 -2.68 -19.60 7.20
CA PHE A 185 -4.04 -20.12 7.02
C PHE A 185 -5.03 -19.03 6.62
N TRP A 186 -5.06 -17.91 7.34
CA TRP A 186 -5.97 -16.80 7.02
C TRP A 186 -5.59 -16.09 5.71
N ALA A 187 -4.31 -16.05 5.34
CA ALA A 187 -3.89 -15.51 4.04
C ALA A 187 -4.46 -16.34 2.87
N TRP A 188 -4.54 -17.67 2.99
CA TRP A 188 -5.17 -18.55 1.99
C TRP A 188 -6.67 -18.34 1.85
N LEU A 189 -7.35 -17.90 2.91
CA LEU A 189 -8.78 -17.59 2.88
C LEU A 189 -9.07 -16.11 2.55
N GLY A 190 -8.09 -15.24 2.69
CA GLY A 190 -8.22 -13.79 2.54
C GLY A 190 -7.35 -13.24 1.41
N ALA A 191 -6.16 -12.77 1.76
CA ALA A 191 -5.33 -11.98 0.85
C ALA A 191 -4.96 -12.71 -0.46
N ILE A 192 -4.67 -14.02 -0.42
CA ILE A 192 -4.27 -14.78 -1.62
C ILE A 192 -5.39 -14.81 -2.67
N PRO A 193 -6.60 -15.30 -2.37
CA PRO A 193 -7.69 -15.31 -3.34
C PRO A 193 -8.21 -13.90 -3.68
N HIS A 194 -8.20 -12.96 -2.73
CA HIS A 194 -8.74 -11.62 -2.96
C HIS A 194 -7.85 -10.77 -3.88
N TRP A 195 -6.53 -10.86 -3.71
CA TRP A 195 -5.54 -10.13 -4.51
C TRP A 195 -4.92 -10.96 -5.64
N VAL A 196 -5.28 -12.24 -5.76
CA VAL A 196 -4.72 -13.18 -6.75
C VAL A 196 -3.19 -13.30 -6.62
N TYR A 197 -2.70 -13.44 -5.37
CA TYR A 197 -1.26 -13.51 -5.05
C TYR A 197 -0.65 -14.90 -5.29
N PHE A 198 -1.07 -15.62 -6.33
CA PHE A 198 -0.42 -16.87 -6.69
C PHE A 198 1.00 -16.58 -7.20
N THR A 199 1.99 -17.31 -6.69
CA THR A 199 3.43 -17.08 -6.96
C THR A 199 3.75 -16.92 -8.44
N TRP A 200 3.34 -17.90 -9.25
CA TRP A 200 3.62 -17.96 -10.67
C TRP A 200 3.11 -16.73 -11.43
N LEU A 201 2.02 -16.11 -10.95
CA LEU A 201 1.46 -14.89 -11.53
C LEU A 201 2.11 -13.64 -10.93
N ARG A 202 2.21 -13.56 -9.60
CA ARG A 202 2.63 -12.35 -8.88
C ARG A 202 4.12 -12.03 -9.03
N GLN A 203 4.93 -13.01 -9.43
CA GLN A 203 6.34 -12.79 -9.78
C GLN A 203 6.50 -11.80 -10.96
N ASP A 204 5.55 -11.77 -11.90
CA ASP A 204 5.47 -10.75 -12.94
C ASP A 204 4.39 -9.73 -12.56
N ALA A 205 4.83 -8.59 -12.03
CA ALA A 205 3.92 -7.54 -11.58
C ALA A 205 3.05 -6.98 -12.72
N THR A 206 3.57 -6.96 -13.95
CA THR A 206 2.86 -6.46 -15.13
C THR A 206 1.78 -7.45 -15.55
N LEU A 207 2.12 -8.73 -15.64
CA LEU A 207 1.17 -9.79 -15.96
C LEU A 207 0.07 -9.87 -14.90
N TRP A 208 0.44 -9.90 -13.62
CA TRP A 208 -0.51 -9.89 -12.50
C TRP A 208 -1.47 -8.70 -12.58
N SER A 209 -0.96 -7.48 -12.78
CA SER A 209 -1.76 -6.27 -12.89
C SER A 209 -2.76 -6.36 -14.05
N LYS A 210 -2.30 -6.75 -15.24
CA LYS A 210 -3.15 -6.94 -16.43
C LYS A 210 -4.24 -7.99 -16.18
N THR A 211 -3.90 -9.13 -15.58
CA THR A 211 -4.86 -10.18 -15.27
C THR A 211 -5.96 -9.69 -14.33
N VAL A 212 -5.60 -9.00 -13.23
CA VAL A 212 -6.58 -8.46 -12.27
C VAL A 212 -7.47 -7.41 -12.93
N ILE A 213 -6.91 -6.53 -13.77
CA ILE A 213 -7.66 -5.49 -14.48
C ILE A 213 -8.68 -6.12 -15.45
N TRP A 214 -8.24 -7.05 -16.31
CA TRP A 214 -9.13 -7.71 -17.27
C TRP A 214 -10.21 -8.54 -16.58
N LEU A 215 -9.85 -9.30 -15.56
CA LEU A 215 -10.80 -10.13 -14.81
C LEU A 215 -11.88 -9.26 -14.13
N SER A 216 -11.48 -8.13 -13.54
CA SER A 216 -12.39 -7.18 -12.93
C SER A 216 -13.23 -6.43 -13.96
N GLY A 217 -12.67 -6.07 -15.11
CA GLY A 217 -13.38 -5.42 -16.21
C GLY A 217 -14.47 -6.31 -16.82
N ILE A 218 -14.16 -7.58 -17.08
CA ILE A 218 -15.15 -8.59 -17.51
C ILE A 218 -16.21 -8.79 -16.42
N GLY A 219 -15.80 -8.81 -15.15
CA GLY A 219 -16.72 -8.81 -14.00
C GLY A 219 -17.68 -7.61 -13.99
N CYS A 220 -17.18 -6.40 -14.28
CA CYS A 220 -18.03 -5.21 -14.40
C CYS A 220 -19.04 -5.36 -15.54
N LEU A 221 -18.62 -5.83 -16.73
CA LEU A 221 -19.52 -6.08 -17.87
C LEU A 221 -20.61 -7.09 -17.52
N MET A 222 -20.26 -8.16 -16.80
CA MET A 222 -21.21 -9.15 -16.30
C MET A 222 -22.27 -8.52 -15.39
N VAL A 223 -21.87 -7.64 -14.47
CA VAL A 223 -22.78 -6.98 -13.52
C VAL A 223 -23.64 -5.92 -14.22
N ILE A 224 -23.07 -5.13 -15.13
CA ILE A 224 -23.81 -4.16 -15.97
C ILE A 224 -24.90 -4.88 -16.76
N ALA A 225 -24.56 -6.01 -17.39
CA ALA A 225 -25.53 -6.83 -18.12
C ALA A 225 -26.63 -7.40 -17.21
N GLY A 226 -26.31 -7.72 -15.95
CA GLY A 226 -27.27 -8.15 -14.93
C GLY A 226 -28.21 -7.03 -14.47
N ILE A 227 -27.67 -5.82 -14.26
CA ILE A 227 -28.46 -4.62 -13.95
C ILE A 227 -29.39 -4.29 -15.12
N TRP A 228 -28.89 -4.35 -16.36
CA TRP A 228 -29.73 -4.18 -17.55
C TRP A 228 -30.89 -5.18 -17.59
N ALA A 229 -30.61 -6.47 -17.39
CA ALA A 229 -31.64 -7.50 -17.33
C ALA A 229 -32.66 -7.21 -16.21
N THR A 230 -32.19 -6.71 -15.07
CA THR A 230 -33.04 -6.34 -13.93
C THR A 230 -34.02 -5.21 -14.30
N VAL A 231 -33.51 -4.16 -14.94
CA VAL A 231 -34.31 -3.00 -15.40
C VAL A 231 -35.31 -3.40 -16.49
N ASP A 232 -34.90 -4.22 -17.47
CA ASP A 232 -35.81 -4.72 -18.52
C ASP A 232 -36.94 -5.56 -17.93
N VAL A 233 -36.63 -6.47 -17.00
CA VAL A 233 -37.63 -7.29 -16.28
C VAL A 233 -38.57 -6.41 -15.46
N TRP A 234 -38.04 -5.42 -14.74
CA TRP A 234 -38.83 -4.50 -13.92
C TRP A 234 -39.82 -3.70 -14.76
N HIS A 235 -39.34 -3.11 -15.86
CA HIS A 235 -40.14 -2.31 -16.79
C HIS A 235 -41.27 -3.14 -17.43
N ARG A 236 -40.98 -4.39 -17.85
CA ARG A 236 -42.01 -5.29 -18.40
C ARG A 236 -43.05 -5.72 -17.37
N THR A 237 -42.62 -5.97 -16.15
CA THR A 237 -43.52 -6.41 -15.06
C THR A 237 -44.51 -5.29 -14.73
N ARG A 238 -44.02 -4.06 -14.58
CA ARG A 238 -44.83 -2.83 -14.38
C ARG A 238 -45.85 -2.63 -15.50
N LYS A 239 -45.44 -2.79 -16.76
CA LYS A 239 -46.36 -2.68 -17.92
C LYS A 239 -47.44 -3.76 -17.97
N SER A 240 -47.19 -4.93 -17.38
CA SER A 240 -48.16 -6.05 -17.40
C SER A 240 -49.18 -6.02 -16.24
N HIS A 241 -49.20 -4.98 -15.41
CA HIS A 241 -50.06 -4.84 -14.22
C HIS A 241 -50.04 -6.05 -13.25
N ARG A 242 -48.98 -6.87 -13.28
CA ARG A 242 -48.86 -8.02 -12.38
C ARG A 242 -48.60 -7.55 -10.95
N GLN A 243 -49.40 -8.06 -10.00
CA GLN A 243 -49.19 -7.83 -8.57
C GLN A 243 -48.00 -8.67 -8.07
N GLY A 244 -47.00 -8.01 -7.48
CA GLY A 244 -45.83 -8.65 -6.85
C GLY A 244 -44.49 -7.97 -7.17
N PHE A 245 -43.56 -7.97 -6.21
CA PHE A 245 -42.24 -7.32 -6.34
C PHE A 245 -41.29 -8.04 -7.31
N SER A 246 -41.47 -9.35 -7.53
CA SER A 246 -40.62 -10.16 -8.42
C SER A 246 -41.47 -11.04 -9.34
N PRO A 247 -41.20 -11.05 -10.66
CA PRO A 247 -41.97 -11.85 -11.61
C PRO A 247 -41.57 -13.33 -11.63
N TYR A 248 -40.51 -13.71 -10.92
CA TYR A 248 -40.00 -15.08 -10.92
C TYR A 248 -40.69 -15.94 -9.85
N ARG A 249 -41.39 -17.00 -10.30
CA ARG A 249 -42.00 -18.00 -9.40
C ARG A 249 -41.00 -18.99 -8.79
N LYS A 250 -39.84 -19.19 -9.43
CA LYS A 250 -38.81 -20.12 -8.93
C LYS A 250 -37.97 -19.43 -7.86
N LYS A 251 -37.90 -20.02 -6.66
CA LYS A 251 -37.21 -19.48 -5.47
C LYS A 251 -35.82 -18.90 -5.77
N TRP A 252 -34.95 -19.64 -6.45
CA TRP A 252 -33.58 -19.17 -6.73
C TRP A 252 -33.49 -18.01 -7.72
N TYR A 253 -34.37 -17.98 -8.73
CA TYR A 253 -34.45 -16.85 -9.66
C TYR A 253 -35.02 -15.61 -8.97
N HIS A 254 -36.01 -15.81 -8.09
CA HIS A 254 -36.58 -14.76 -7.26
C HIS A 254 -35.51 -14.10 -6.38
N TRP A 255 -34.79 -14.90 -5.58
CA TRP A 255 -33.78 -14.37 -4.66
C TRP A 255 -32.60 -13.72 -5.38
N HIS A 256 -32.15 -14.29 -6.50
CA HIS A 256 -31.08 -13.66 -7.30
C HIS A 256 -31.52 -12.31 -7.88
N TYR A 257 -32.76 -12.21 -8.37
CA TYR A 257 -33.31 -10.96 -8.87
C TYR A 257 -33.44 -9.90 -7.77
N VAL A 258 -33.99 -10.29 -6.61
CA VAL A 258 -34.17 -9.39 -5.47
C VAL A 258 -32.82 -8.91 -4.93
N SER A 259 -31.87 -9.83 -4.70
CA SER A 259 -30.54 -9.44 -4.23
C SER A 259 -29.79 -8.58 -5.27
N GLY A 260 -29.98 -8.86 -6.57
CA GLY A 260 -29.46 -8.05 -7.66
C GLY A 260 -30.01 -6.61 -7.68
N ILE A 261 -31.29 -6.40 -7.34
CA ILE A 261 -31.85 -5.04 -7.21
C ILE A 261 -31.18 -4.28 -6.07
N PHE A 262 -31.09 -4.89 -4.89
CA PHE A 262 -30.61 -4.21 -3.68
C PHE A 262 -29.08 -4.02 -3.67
N PHE A 263 -28.33 -4.98 -4.20
CA PHE A 263 -26.87 -5.01 -4.10
C PHE A 263 -26.15 -4.90 -5.44
N GLY A 264 -26.84 -4.92 -6.59
CA GLY A 264 -26.20 -4.91 -7.90
C GLY A 264 -25.30 -3.69 -8.13
N ILE A 265 -25.74 -2.50 -7.71
CA ILE A 265 -24.93 -1.27 -7.76
C ILE A 265 -23.70 -1.40 -6.86
N PHE A 266 -23.85 -1.94 -5.65
CA PHE A 266 -22.72 -2.19 -4.76
C PHE A 266 -21.73 -3.20 -5.36
N VAL A 267 -22.21 -4.32 -5.91
CA VAL A 267 -21.34 -5.31 -6.57
C VAL A 267 -20.58 -4.66 -7.71
N LEU A 268 -21.25 -3.83 -8.54
CA LEU A 268 -20.59 -3.09 -9.62
C LEU A 268 -19.52 -2.13 -9.10
N THR A 269 -19.86 -1.26 -8.14
CA THR A 269 -18.91 -0.27 -7.61
C THR A 269 -17.79 -0.92 -6.84
N PHE A 270 -18.04 -2.01 -6.12
CA PHE A 270 -17.03 -2.77 -5.38
C PHE A 270 -16.06 -3.48 -6.35
N THR A 271 -16.56 -4.12 -7.42
CA THR A 271 -15.71 -4.75 -8.45
C THR A 271 -14.92 -3.69 -9.24
N PHE A 272 -15.56 -2.61 -9.68
CA PHE A 272 -14.89 -1.51 -10.37
C PHE A 272 -13.82 -0.87 -9.48
N SER A 273 -14.13 -0.61 -8.22
CA SER A 273 -13.17 -0.02 -7.29
C SER A 273 -12.00 -0.96 -6.97
N GLY A 274 -12.23 -2.27 -6.93
CA GLY A 274 -11.18 -3.28 -6.85
C GLY A 274 -10.22 -3.21 -8.04
N MET A 275 -10.75 -3.06 -9.27
CA MET A 275 -9.94 -2.82 -10.48
C MET A 275 -9.09 -1.54 -10.35
N MET A 276 -9.71 -0.44 -9.91
CA MET A 276 -9.07 0.86 -9.74
C MET A 276 -8.04 0.89 -8.60
N SER A 277 -7.98 -0.15 -7.76
CA SER A 277 -6.89 -0.29 -6.77
C SER A 277 -5.54 -0.53 -7.46
N VAL A 278 -5.56 -1.24 -8.59
CA VAL A 278 -4.37 -1.62 -9.36
C VAL A 278 -4.20 -0.75 -10.60
N ALA A 279 -5.29 -0.37 -11.27
CA ALA A 279 -5.22 0.46 -12.46
C ALA A 279 -4.76 1.89 -12.13
N ASP A 280 -3.85 2.40 -12.97
CA ASP A 280 -3.52 3.82 -13.02
C ASP A 280 -4.58 4.58 -13.82
N ILE A 281 -4.67 5.88 -13.57
CA ILE A 281 -5.57 6.76 -14.33
C ILE A 281 -4.87 7.03 -15.66
N PRO A 282 -5.46 6.65 -16.81
CA PRO A 282 -4.86 6.90 -18.10
C PRO A 282 -4.67 8.41 -18.35
N GLU A 283 -3.58 8.77 -19.04
CA GLU A 283 -3.25 10.17 -19.33
C GLU A 283 -4.32 10.90 -20.17
N TRP A 284 -5.12 10.16 -20.95
CA TRP A 284 -6.24 10.73 -21.70
C TRP A 284 -7.43 11.13 -20.82
N ILE A 285 -7.52 10.61 -19.58
CA ILE A 285 -8.49 11.08 -18.57
C ILE A 285 -7.97 12.32 -17.89
N HIS A 286 -6.70 12.30 -17.48
CA HIS A 286 -6.07 13.42 -16.81
C HIS A 286 -4.57 13.42 -17.07
N LYS A 287 -4.08 14.55 -17.59
CA LYS A 287 -2.65 14.85 -17.68
C LYS A 287 -2.29 15.77 -16.51
N PRO A 288 -1.35 15.39 -15.62
CA PRO A 288 -0.91 16.22 -14.52
C PRO A 288 -0.45 17.61 -14.98
N ALA A 289 -0.86 18.65 -14.25
CA ALA A 289 -0.44 20.02 -14.53
C ALA A 289 1.07 20.21 -14.31
N LEU A 290 1.61 19.56 -13.27
CA LEU A 290 3.04 19.57 -12.94
C LEU A 290 3.77 18.41 -13.62
N LYS A 291 4.92 18.70 -14.22
CA LYS A 291 5.81 17.73 -14.87
C LYS A 291 6.78 17.11 -13.88
N SER A 292 7.36 17.92 -12.99
CA SER A 292 8.23 17.42 -11.93
C SER A 292 7.42 16.85 -10.77
N SER A 293 8.03 15.96 -9.99
CA SER A 293 7.39 15.41 -8.80
C SER A 293 7.48 16.42 -7.67
N PRO A 294 6.36 16.95 -7.15
CA PRO A 294 6.37 17.98 -6.11
C PRO A 294 7.07 17.52 -4.83
N LEU A 295 6.84 16.26 -4.45
CA LEU A 295 7.50 15.62 -3.30
C LEU A 295 9.01 15.58 -3.49
N ARG A 296 9.48 15.20 -4.69
CA ARG A 296 10.91 15.22 -4.98
C ARG A 296 11.44 16.64 -4.91
N THR A 297 10.76 17.65 -5.45
CA THR A 297 11.22 19.05 -5.43
C THR A 297 11.34 19.62 -4.02
N LEU A 298 10.40 19.29 -3.13
CA LEU A 298 10.43 19.71 -1.73
C LEU A 298 11.48 18.95 -0.90
N GLN A 299 11.84 17.73 -1.31
CA GLN A 299 12.89 16.89 -0.69
C GLN A 299 14.17 16.82 -1.55
N ALA A 300 14.34 17.71 -2.54
CA ALA A 300 15.22 17.48 -3.70
C ALA A 300 16.70 17.65 -3.39
N LYS A 301 17.03 18.42 -2.35
CA LYS A 301 18.43 18.63 -2.04
C LYS A 301 18.96 17.37 -1.38
N ALA A 302 20.00 16.83 -2.00
CA ALA A 302 20.84 15.83 -1.37
C ALA A 302 21.22 16.38 0.02
N PRO A 303 21.05 15.60 1.11
CA PRO A 303 21.56 16.06 2.39
C PRO A 303 23.06 16.26 2.25
N GLN A 304 23.52 17.52 2.24
CA GLN A 304 24.93 17.83 2.38
C GLN A 304 25.19 17.94 3.87
N PRO A 305 26.10 17.14 4.46
CA PRO A 305 26.32 17.23 5.90
C PRO A 305 26.82 18.60 6.35
N GLU A 306 27.44 19.37 5.46
CA GLU A 306 27.86 20.77 5.70
C GLU A 306 26.67 21.70 6.02
N ASP A 307 25.46 21.36 5.56
CA ASP A 307 24.25 22.13 5.86
C ASP A 307 23.73 21.83 7.28
N TYR A 308 24.19 20.76 7.94
CA TYR A 308 23.70 20.32 9.25
C TYR A 308 24.60 20.86 10.36
N THR A 309 24.18 21.94 10.99
CA THR A 309 24.88 22.55 12.13
C THR A 309 24.86 21.63 13.36
N LEU A 310 23.81 20.83 13.51
CA LEU A 310 23.70 19.83 14.57
C LEU A 310 24.49 18.57 14.21
N ASP A 311 25.50 18.24 15.00
CA ASP A 311 26.25 16.99 14.82
C ASP A 311 25.38 15.77 15.21
N TYR A 312 25.34 14.77 14.33
CA TYR A 312 24.64 13.51 14.57
C TYR A 312 25.13 12.75 15.81
N ARG A 313 26.38 12.99 16.26
CA ARG A 313 26.93 12.44 17.50
C ARG A 313 26.28 13.06 18.73
N THR A 314 26.10 14.39 18.72
CA THR A 314 25.32 15.11 19.75
C THR A 314 23.87 14.64 19.78
N MET A 315 23.32 14.27 18.63
CA MET A 315 22.00 13.64 18.55
C MET A 315 21.95 12.29 19.25
N ILE A 316 22.93 11.41 19.02
CA ILE A 316 22.97 10.09 19.65
C ILE A 316 23.13 10.21 21.17
N THR A 317 23.91 11.18 21.66
CA THR A 317 24.07 11.42 23.11
C THR A 317 22.82 12.03 23.75
N SER A 318 22.15 12.95 23.06
CA SER A 318 20.93 13.60 23.56
C SER A 318 19.71 12.65 23.57
N PHE A 319 19.71 11.64 22.70
CA PHE A 319 18.62 10.67 22.57
C PHE A 319 19.17 9.23 22.69
N PRO A 320 19.43 8.70 23.90
CA PRO A 320 20.11 7.42 24.09
C PRO A 320 19.36 6.20 23.53
N GLU A 321 18.04 6.33 23.32
CA GLU A 321 17.16 5.29 22.80
C GLU A 321 17.11 5.23 21.25
N VAL A 322 17.88 6.08 20.54
CA VAL A 322 17.89 6.07 19.06
C VAL A 322 18.42 4.72 18.54
N ARG A 323 17.73 4.16 17.56
CA ARG A 323 18.13 2.96 16.80
C ARG A 323 18.50 3.28 15.36
N GLN A 324 17.91 4.34 14.79
CA GLN A 324 18.18 4.78 13.42
C GLN A 324 18.09 6.30 13.29
N ILE A 325 19.01 6.89 12.53
CA ILE A 325 19.00 8.30 12.13
C ILE A 325 18.93 8.37 10.61
N GLU A 326 18.07 9.22 10.07
CA GLU A 326 17.99 9.53 8.65
C GLU A 326 18.17 11.04 8.45
N TRP A 327 19.12 11.42 7.59
CA TRP A 327 19.34 12.81 7.18
C TRP A 327 18.26 13.18 6.18
N SER A 328 17.55 14.26 6.44
CA SER A 328 16.41 14.71 5.64
C SER A 328 16.35 16.23 5.59
N ASN A 329 15.56 16.75 4.66
CA ASN A 329 15.47 18.18 4.47
C ASN A 329 14.12 18.57 3.88
N PHE A 330 13.71 19.78 4.20
CA PHE A 330 12.64 20.48 3.51
C PHE A 330 13.29 21.64 2.76
N ARG A 331 13.51 21.46 1.46
CA ARG A 331 14.30 22.40 0.65
C ARG A 331 15.70 22.60 1.25
N GLU A 332 16.00 23.81 1.72
CA GLU A 332 17.26 24.18 2.36
C GLU A 332 17.30 23.82 3.84
N HIS A 333 16.14 23.56 4.47
CA HIS A 333 16.02 23.37 5.90
C HIS A 333 16.40 21.93 6.27
N PRO A 334 17.57 21.70 6.90
CA PRO A 334 18.05 20.37 7.25
C PRO A 334 17.40 19.89 8.54
N TYR A 335 17.10 18.60 8.63
CA TYR A 335 16.59 17.97 9.85
C TYR A 335 16.92 16.48 9.91
N TYR A 336 16.97 15.94 11.12
CA TYR A 336 17.10 14.51 11.36
C TYR A 336 15.74 13.86 11.56
N THR A 337 15.50 12.75 10.88
CA THR A 337 14.46 11.81 11.28
C THR A 337 15.08 10.77 12.21
N VAL A 338 14.70 10.84 13.47
CA VAL A 338 15.19 9.96 14.54
C VAL A 338 14.16 8.88 14.83
N LYS A 339 14.60 7.63 14.96
CA LYS A 339 13.73 6.49 15.27
C LYS A 339 14.25 5.72 16.48
N ASP A 340 13.41 5.60 17.51
CA ASP A 340 13.74 5.00 18.82
C ASP A 340 13.08 3.61 19.05
N GLY A 341 12.31 3.12 18.06
CA GLY A 341 11.53 1.88 18.15
C GLY A 341 10.10 2.05 18.68
N LYS A 342 9.78 3.18 19.30
CA LYS A 342 8.41 3.57 19.70
C LYS A 342 7.74 4.41 18.61
N GLY A 343 8.49 5.34 18.02
CA GLY A 343 8.00 6.26 16.99
C GLY A 343 9.11 6.88 16.16
N GLU A 344 8.75 7.97 15.49
CA GLU A 344 9.65 8.80 14.69
C GLU A 344 9.59 10.22 15.27
N GLN A 345 10.74 10.84 15.48
CA GLN A 345 10.90 12.24 15.88
C GLN A 345 11.64 12.99 14.77
N TYR A 346 11.34 14.28 14.64
CA TYR A 346 11.89 15.15 13.61
C TYR A 346 12.60 16.29 14.32
N ILE A 347 13.93 16.31 14.18
CA ILE A 347 14.79 17.16 14.98
C ILE A 347 15.45 18.14 14.04
N ASP A 348 15.25 19.42 14.31
CA ASP A 348 15.86 20.50 13.56
C ASP A 348 17.39 20.39 13.61
N ALA A 349 18.04 20.64 12.48
CA ALA A 349 19.49 20.59 12.37
C ALA A 349 20.11 21.93 11.95
N THR A 350 19.35 23.03 11.96
CA THR A 350 19.89 24.38 11.66
C THR A 350 20.76 24.92 12.79
N ASP A 351 20.50 24.50 14.03
CA ASP A 351 21.19 24.94 15.24
C ASP A 351 21.98 23.81 15.91
N SER A 352 22.93 24.12 16.80
CA SER A 352 23.71 23.11 17.52
C SER A 352 22.95 22.42 18.67
N VAL A 353 21.74 22.85 18.99
CA VAL A 353 20.92 22.32 20.08
C VAL A 353 19.72 21.57 19.50
N PRO A 354 19.51 20.29 19.87
CA PRO A 354 18.39 19.52 19.35
C PRO A 354 17.05 20.07 19.85
N HIS A 355 16.21 20.51 18.93
CA HIS A 355 14.80 20.81 19.19
C HIS A 355 13.91 20.18 18.12
N THR A 356 12.61 20.09 18.41
CA THR A 356 11.65 19.60 17.41
C THR A 356 11.69 20.51 16.19
N LEU A 357 11.68 19.92 15.00
CA LEU A 357 11.56 20.62 13.73
C LEU A 357 10.39 21.61 13.79
N GLN A 358 10.54 22.82 13.28
CA GLN A 358 9.44 23.76 13.15
C GLN A 358 9.56 24.56 11.86
N LEU A 359 8.95 24.06 10.79
CA LEU A 359 8.92 24.77 9.51
C LEU A 359 8.03 26.02 9.61
N GLN A 360 8.59 27.17 9.26
CA GLN A 360 7.90 28.45 9.24
C GLN A 360 6.94 28.54 8.04
N GLU A 361 5.87 29.34 8.17
CA GLU A 361 4.91 29.54 7.07
C GLU A 361 5.61 30.03 5.79
N LYS A 362 6.58 30.94 5.95
CA LYS A 362 7.37 31.49 4.84
C LYS A 362 8.16 30.40 4.11
N GLU A 363 8.85 29.52 4.84
CA GLU A 363 9.63 28.42 4.26
C GLU A 363 8.72 27.46 3.50
N ILE A 364 7.56 27.14 4.06
CA ILE A 364 6.56 26.28 3.42
C ILE A 364 6.04 26.92 2.13
N ARG A 365 5.74 28.22 2.15
CA ARG A 365 5.29 28.98 0.99
C ARG A 365 6.33 28.96 -0.12
N GLU A 366 7.56 29.38 0.18
CA GLU A 366 8.68 29.40 -0.76
C GLU A 366 8.98 27.99 -1.31
N GLY A 367 8.85 26.97 -0.46
CA GLY A 367 8.95 25.57 -0.87
C GLY A 367 7.90 25.21 -1.92
N VAL A 368 6.64 25.55 -1.71
CA VAL A 368 5.57 25.27 -2.68
C VAL A 368 5.75 26.09 -3.98
N GLU A 369 6.13 27.36 -3.88
CA GLU A 369 6.41 28.22 -5.04
C GLU A 369 7.54 27.64 -5.91
N SER A 370 8.58 27.09 -5.29
CA SER A 370 9.72 26.50 -6.00
C SER A 370 9.37 25.29 -6.88
N ILE A 371 8.22 24.65 -6.65
CA ILE A 371 7.72 23.56 -7.50
C ILE A 371 7.36 24.10 -8.88
N TYR A 372 6.71 25.26 -8.93
CA TYR A 372 6.32 25.94 -10.16
C TYR A 372 7.55 26.53 -10.89
N ASP A 373 8.57 26.93 -10.13
CA ASP A 373 9.87 27.34 -10.69
C ASP A 373 10.60 26.19 -11.38
N THR A 374 10.62 25.03 -10.73
CA THR A 374 11.26 23.82 -11.26
C THR A 374 10.62 23.39 -12.58
N ASP A 375 9.31 23.61 -12.73
CA ASP A 375 8.57 23.34 -13.97
C ASP A 375 8.67 24.47 -15.01
N SER A 376 9.51 25.48 -14.75
CA SER A 376 9.76 26.63 -15.63
C SER A 376 8.50 27.43 -15.97
N ILE A 377 7.55 27.50 -15.04
CA ILE A 377 6.34 28.31 -15.20
C ILE A 377 6.70 29.78 -14.95
N PRO A 378 6.50 30.69 -15.92
CA PRO A 378 6.86 32.09 -15.77
C PRO A 378 6.18 32.75 -14.57
N ALA A 379 6.88 33.69 -13.90
CA ALA A 379 6.37 34.36 -12.70
C ALA A 379 4.95 34.96 -12.87
N HIS A 380 4.66 35.53 -14.04
CA HIS A 380 3.36 36.14 -14.36
C HIS A 380 2.23 35.12 -14.63
N GLN A 381 2.56 33.82 -14.75
CA GLN A 381 1.62 32.71 -14.94
C GLN A 381 1.56 31.80 -13.70
N ARG A 382 2.23 32.17 -12.61
CA ARG A 382 2.20 31.38 -11.38
C ARG A 382 0.80 31.42 -10.78
N PRO A 383 0.25 30.26 -10.40
CA PRO A 383 -1.06 30.20 -9.77
C PRO A 383 -1.02 30.85 -8.39
N GLU A 384 -2.14 31.41 -7.96
CA GLU A 384 -2.30 31.96 -6.63
C GLU A 384 -2.26 30.85 -5.57
N LEU A 385 -1.61 31.13 -4.44
CA LEU A 385 -1.45 30.22 -3.32
C LEU A 385 -2.22 30.73 -2.10
N HIS A 386 -3.22 29.97 -1.67
CA HIS A 386 -3.96 30.25 -0.45
C HIS A 386 -3.58 29.25 0.65
N MET A 387 -3.05 29.77 1.76
CA MET A 387 -2.53 28.97 2.88
C MET A 387 -3.43 29.11 4.11
N THR A 388 -3.77 27.99 4.73
CA THR A 388 -4.56 27.95 5.98
C THR A 388 -4.01 26.90 6.93
N LEU A 389 -3.96 27.23 8.22
CA LEU A 389 -3.60 26.26 9.25
C LEU A 389 -4.82 25.41 9.61
N LEU A 390 -4.70 24.10 9.40
CA LEU A 390 -5.78 23.14 9.57
C LEU A 390 -5.57 22.34 10.86
N ASN A 391 -6.52 22.49 11.80
CA ASN A 391 -6.50 21.85 13.13
C ASN A 391 -7.41 20.60 13.23
N HIS A 392 -7.97 20.12 12.11
CA HIS A 392 -8.89 19.00 12.09
C HIS A 392 -8.70 18.18 10.81
N PHE A 393 -9.07 16.90 10.80
CA PHE A 393 -8.99 16.08 9.59
C PHE A 393 -10.13 16.38 8.61
N GLU A 394 -9.83 16.27 7.31
CA GLU A 394 -10.79 16.41 6.22
C GLU A 394 -10.69 15.26 5.19
N THR A 395 -11.47 15.34 4.11
CA THR A 395 -11.60 14.26 3.09
C THR A 395 -10.25 13.77 2.56
N TYR A 396 -9.37 14.70 2.21
CA TYR A 396 -8.08 14.39 1.61
C TYR A 396 -6.92 14.41 2.61
N TYR A 397 -7.10 14.90 3.84
CA TYR A 397 -6.14 14.79 4.94
C TYR A 397 -6.79 14.12 6.15
N ARG A 398 -6.56 12.82 6.29
CA ARG A 398 -7.37 11.94 7.13
C ARG A 398 -6.58 11.46 8.32
N ASP A 399 -7.28 11.13 9.40
CA ASP A 399 -6.67 10.48 10.55
C ASP A 399 -6.00 9.15 10.16
N MET A 400 -4.69 9.09 10.37
CA MET A 400 -3.85 7.93 10.19
C MET A 400 -3.20 7.47 11.50
N SER A 401 -3.70 7.90 12.66
CA SER A 401 -3.20 7.54 14.01
C SER A 401 -3.06 6.03 14.20
N SER A 402 -4.00 5.24 13.66
CA SER A 402 -3.92 3.77 13.66
C SER A 402 -2.70 3.20 12.92
N MET A 403 -2.20 3.91 11.91
CA MET A 403 -1.05 3.52 11.08
C MET A 403 0.25 4.15 11.60
N TYR A 404 0.21 5.41 12.01
CA TYR A 404 1.34 6.18 12.55
C TYR A 404 1.09 6.51 14.03
N ARG A 405 1.09 5.47 14.87
CA ARG A 405 0.88 5.66 16.32
C ARG A 405 2.02 6.48 16.91
N GLY A 406 1.69 7.45 17.77
CA GLY A 406 2.66 8.30 18.46
C GLY A 406 3.21 9.44 17.61
N ARG A 407 2.67 9.66 16.41
CA ARG A 407 3.08 10.74 15.51
C ARG A 407 2.03 11.84 15.48
N SER A 408 2.43 13.09 15.73
CA SER A 408 1.56 14.24 15.51
C SER A 408 1.16 14.33 14.04
N GLN A 409 -0.11 14.64 13.78
CA GLN A 409 -0.67 14.82 12.43
C GLN A 409 -1.37 16.15 12.26
N LEU A 410 -1.54 16.92 13.34
CA LEU A 410 -2.18 18.22 13.35
C LEU A 410 -1.42 19.09 14.36
N PRO A 411 -1.31 20.41 14.13
CA PRO A 411 -1.83 21.15 12.98
C PRO A 411 -1.06 20.89 11.69
N VAL A 412 -1.68 21.16 10.54
CA VAL A 412 -1.04 21.04 9.22
C VAL A 412 -1.32 22.26 8.37
N TRP A 413 -0.34 22.75 7.61
CA TRP A 413 -0.57 23.79 6.62
C TRP A 413 -1.26 23.19 5.40
N LYS A 414 -2.45 23.68 5.08
CA LYS A 414 -3.16 23.39 3.84
C LYS A 414 -2.92 24.52 2.86
N ILE A 415 -2.26 24.21 1.75
CA ILE A 415 -1.98 25.14 0.66
C ILE A 415 -2.83 24.72 -0.53
N THR A 416 -3.81 25.52 -0.89
CA THR A 416 -4.63 25.36 -2.10
C THR A 416 -4.04 26.23 -3.20
N VAL A 417 -3.85 25.64 -4.38
CA VAL A 417 -3.24 26.30 -5.52
C VAL A 417 -4.23 26.39 -6.67
N ASP A 418 -4.36 27.58 -7.24
CA ASP A 418 -5.25 27.87 -8.37
C ASP A 418 -4.64 27.46 -9.72
N ASP A 419 -4.14 26.22 -9.77
CA ASP A 419 -3.68 25.57 -11.00
C ASP A 419 -4.82 24.73 -11.64
N PRO A 420 -4.65 24.23 -12.89
CA PRO A 420 -5.66 23.39 -13.54
C PRO A 420 -6.04 22.13 -12.76
N ASP A 421 -5.16 21.65 -11.88
CA ASP A 421 -5.38 20.48 -11.05
C ASP A 421 -6.03 20.80 -9.69
N ARG A 422 -6.26 22.09 -9.40
CA ARG A 422 -6.61 22.61 -8.08
C ARG A 422 -5.74 21.97 -7.01
N SER A 423 -4.43 21.97 -7.21
CA SER A 423 -3.48 21.26 -6.34
C SER A 423 -3.68 21.63 -4.87
N VAL A 424 -3.56 20.63 -3.99
CA VAL A 424 -3.57 20.84 -2.54
C VAL A 424 -2.37 20.17 -1.92
N PHE A 425 -1.61 20.93 -1.14
CA PHE A 425 -0.52 20.46 -0.32
C PHE A 425 -0.91 20.49 1.15
N TYR A 426 -0.62 19.42 1.87
CA TYR A 426 -0.66 19.39 3.33
C TYR A 426 0.76 19.20 3.83
N ILE A 427 1.30 20.19 4.54
CA ILE A 427 2.68 20.18 5.05
C ILE A 427 2.65 20.32 6.56
N HIS A 428 3.14 19.31 7.26
CA HIS A 428 3.17 19.30 8.72
C HIS A 428 4.41 20.06 9.22
N PRO A 429 4.26 21.16 9.98
CA PRO A 429 5.38 22.00 10.38
C PRO A 429 6.38 21.24 11.25
N GLU A 430 5.89 20.38 12.15
CA GLU A 430 6.77 19.68 13.10
C GLU A 430 7.41 18.39 12.59
N THR A 431 7.03 17.94 11.39
CA THR A 431 7.48 16.63 10.91
C THR A 431 7.92 16.62 9.45
N GLY A 432 7.78 17.74 8.74
CA GLY A 432 8.10 17.84 7.30
C GLY A 432 7.31 16.88 6.40
N ILE A 433 6.22 16.25 6.88
CA ILE A 433 5.41 15.36 6.04
C ILE A 433 4.73 16.22 5.01
N ILE A 434 4.85 15.81 3.76
CA ILE A 434 4.13 16.41 2.66
C ILE A 434 3.11 15.40 2.15
N ARG A 435 1.87 15.87 1.98
CA ARG A 435 0.84 15.16 1.23
C ARG A 435 0.35 16.04 0.10
N TYR A 436 0.59 15.58 -1.13
CA TYR A 436 0.14 16.24 -2.35
C TYR A 436 -1.15 15.60 -2.88
N VAL A 437 -2.11 16.43 -3.31
CA VAL A 437 -3.40 16.00 -3.85
C VAL A 437 -3.71 16.80 -5.10
N ASN A 438 -3.70 16.11 -6.25
CA ASN A 438 -4.13 16.63 -7.54
C ASN A 438 -5.40 15.91 -8.05
N THR A 439 -5.85 16.25 -9.26
CA THR A 439 -7.02 15.62 -9.91
C THR A 439 -6.91 14.09 -9.99
N SER A 440 -5.76 13.56 -10.41
CA SER A 440 -5.52 12.10 -10.42
C SER A 440 -5.64 11.48 -9.01
N SER A 441 -5.09 12.13 -7.99
CA SER A 441 -5.20 11.68 -6.60
C SER A 441 -6.65 11.65 -6.12
N ARG A 442 -7.48 12.64 -6.51
CA ARG A 442 -8.92 12.67 -6.19
C ARG A 442 -9.67 11.54 -6.88
N TRP A 443 -9.41 11.31 -8.17
CA TRP A 443 -9.98 10.18 -8.91
C TRP A 443 -9.62 8.85 -8.25
N LYS A 444 -8.37 8.63 -7.87
CA LYS A 444 -7.94 7.41 -7.15
C LYS A 444 -8.62 7.29 -5.79
N TYR A 445 -8.79 8.41 -5.07
CA TYR A 445 -9.52 8.42 -3.80
C TYR A 445 -10.97 7.98 -3.99
N TRP A 446 -11.72 8.59 -4.90
CA TRP A 446 -13.14 8.28 -5.09
C TRP A 446 -13.37 6.90 -5.71
N SER A 447 -12.61 6.57 -6.75
CA SER A 447 -12.75 5.30 -7.46
C SER A 447 -12.31 4.08 -6.66
N TYR A 448 -11.36 4.22 -5.72
CA TYR A 448 -10.88 3.10 -4.90
C TYR A 448 -11.09 3.31 -3.40
N THR A 449 -10.48 4.34 -2.80
CA THR A 449 -10.47 4.47 -1.34
C THR A 449 -11.86 4.67 -0.75
N ALA A 450 -12.68 5.53 -1.36
CA ALA A 450 -14.02 5.82 -0.92
C ALA A 450 -14.94 4.61 -1.14
N MET A 451 -14.99 4.07 -2.37
CA MET A 451 -15.89 2.99 -2.76
C MET A 451 -15.49 1.61 -2.23
N HIS A 452 -14.20 1.24 -2.25
CA HIS A 452 -13.76 -0.11 -1.89
C HIS A 452 -13.54 -0.26 -0.38
N ARG A 453 -13.02 0.78 0.29
CA ARG A 453 -12.74 0.77 1.74
C ARG A 453 -13.82 1.44 2.57
N MET A 454 -14.93 1.86 1.94
CA MET A 454 -16.03 2.63 2.54
C MET A 454 -15.55 3.89 3.28
N ARG A 455 -14.49 4.53 2.79
CA ARG A 455 -13.93 5.75 3.39
C ARG A 455 -14.62 7.01 2.89
N LEU A 456 -15.95 7.02 2.89
CA LEU A 456 -16.76 8.16 2.48
C LEU A 456 -16.72 9.27 3.56
N PRO A 457 -16.88 10.55 3.16
CA PRO A 457 -17.14 11.63 4.12
C PRO A 457 -18.32 11.26 5.05
N GLY A 458 -18.20 11.57 6.35
CA GLY A 458 -19.17 11.16 7.38
C GLY A 458 -18.95 9.76 7.98
N LEU A 459 -18.55 8.76 7.18
CA LEU A 459 -18.20 7.41 7.68
C LEU A 459 -16.77 7.31 8.23
N ASN A 460 -15.91 8.26 7.86
CA ASN A 460 -14.49 8.22 8.24
C ASN A 460 -14.24 8.42 9.74
N SER A 461 -15.09 9.20 10.42
CA SER A 461 -14.98 9.47 11.86
C SER A 461 -15.44 8.31 12.72
N ASN A 462 -16.31 7.42 12.21
CA ASN A 462 -16.85 6.28 12.96
C ASN A 462 -16.45 4.94 12.33
N THR A 463 -15.36 4.36 12.85
CA THR A 463 -14.82 3.08 12.34
C THR A 463 -15.81 1.93 12.50
N THR A 464 -16.62 1.91 13.57
CA THR A 464 -17.61 0.85 13.82
C THR A 464 -18.72 0.92 12.79
N LEU A 465 -19.33 2.09 12.59
CA LEU A 465 -20.37 2.30 11.58
C LEU A 465 -19.88 1.90 10.19
N ARG A 466 -18.67 2.34 9.80
CA ARG A 466 -18.07 1.97 8.51
C ARG A 466 -17.91 0.46 8.36
N LYS A 467 -17.41 -0.24 9.39
CA LYS A 467 -17.25 -1.69 9.36
C LYS A 467 -18.61 -2.39 9.25
N THR A 468 -19.63 -1.94 9.98
CA THR A 468 -20.99 -2.48 9.93
C THR A 468 -21.61 -2.34 8.54
N VAL A 469 -21.53 -1.14 7.94
CA VAL A 469 -22.02 -0.91 6.56
C VAL A 469 -21.31 -1.84 5.58
N LEU A 470 -19.98 -1.93 5.67
CA LEU A 470 -19.21 -2.83 4.80
C LEU A 470 -19.62 -4.30 5.00
N TRP A 471 -19.82 -4.76 6.23
CA TRP A 471 -20.28 -6.11 6.54
C TRP A 471 -21.62 -6.43 5.87
N ILE A 472 -22.61 -5.53 5.98
CA ILE A 472 -23.93 -5.70 5.37
C ILE A 472 -23.82 -5.79 3.85
N LEU A 473 -23.02 -4.91 3.24
CA LEU A 473 -22.83 -4.89 1.78
C LEU A 473 -22.11 -6.15 1.29
N LEU A 474 -21.05 -6.60 1.97
CA LEU A 474 -20.34 -7.84 1.65
C LEU A 474 -21.26 -9.07 1.80
N LEU A 475 -22.15 -9.08 2.80
CA LEU A 475 -23.13 -10.15 2.96
C LEU A 475 -24.12 -10.17 1.79
N GLY A 476 -24.59 -9.00 1.36
CA GLY A 476 -25.44 -8.87 0.17
C GLY A 476 -24.76 -9.36 -1.12
N GLY A 477 -23.49 -9.01 -1.31
CA GLY A 477 -22.66 -9.52 -2.41
C GLY A 477 -22.46 -11.04 -2.37
N THR A 478 -22.27 -11.59 -1.17
CA THR A 478 -22.17 -13.03 -0.92
C THR A 478 -23.47 -13.76 -1.27
N VAL A 479 -24.62 -13.27 -0.79
CA VAL A 479 -25.94 -13.84 -1.11
C VAL A 479 -26.20 -13.81 -2.62
N THR A 480 -25.87 -12.70 -3.28
CA THR A 480 -26.00 -12.57 -4.74
C THR A 480 -25.11 -13.57 -5.48
N SER A 481 -23.92 -13.85 -4.96
CA SER A 481 -22.99 -14.83 -5.54
C SER A 481 -23.43 -16.27 -5.31
N VAL A 482 -23.89 -16.63 -4.11
CA VAL A 482 -24.42 -17.97 -3.78
C VAL A 482 -25.63 -18.30 -4.65
N THR A 483 -26.58 -17.37 -4.77
CA THR A 483 -27.74 -17.56 -5.64
C THR A 483 -27.33 -17.75 -7.10
N SER A 484 -26.31 -17.03 -7.58
CA SER A 484 -25.72 -17.21 -8.91
C SER A 484 -25.17 -18.62 -9.12
N ILE A 485 -24.36 -19.13 -8.18
CA ILE A 485 -23.80 -20.50 -8.26
C ILE A 485 -24.91 -21.55 -8.39
N VAL A 486 -25.96 -21.46 -7.57
CA VAL A 486 -27.08 -22.41 -7.63
C VAL A 486 -27.76 -22.36 -9.00
N LEU A 487 -27.97 -21.17 -9.56
CA LEU A 487 -28.54 -21.01 -10.90
C LEU A 487 -27.61 -21.56 -11.99
N SER A 488 -26.31 -21.36 -11.86
CA SER A 488 -25.28 -21.87 -12.77
C SER A 488 -25.19 -23.40 -12.75
N ILE A 489 -25.19 -24.03 -11.58
CA ILE A 489 -25.24 -25.50 -11.44
C ILE A 489 -26.50 -26.04 -12.13
N ASN A 490 -27.65 -25.42 -11.87
CA ASN A 490 -28.92 -25.81 -12.50
C ASN A 490 -28.92 -25.59 -14.03
N TYR A 491 -28.21 -24.58 -14.52
CA TYR A 491 -28.04 -24.34 -15.95
C TYR A 491 -27.15 -25.40 -16.61
N VAL A 492 -25.98 -25.68 -16.03
CA VAL A 492 -25.03 -26.70 -16.54
C VAL A 492 -25.66 -28.09 -16.52
N ARG A 493 -26.29 -28.51 -15.40
CA ARG A 493 -27.00 -29.79 -15.31
C ARG A 493 -28.05 -29.97 -16.40
N ARG A 494 -28.84 -28.93 -16.69
CA ARG A 494 -29.85 -28.97 -17.76
C ARG A 494 -29.21 -29.11 -19.15
N LYS A 495 -28.07 -28.46 -19.40
CA LYS A 495 -27.34 -28.56 -20.67
C LYS A 495 -26.70 -29.94 -20.86
N CYS A 496 -26.08 -30.49 -19.83
CA CYS A 496 -25.52 -31.85 -19.84
C CYS A 496 -26.59 -32.91 -20.12
N ARG A 497 -27.73 -32.85 -19.41
CA ARG A 497 -28.87 -33.77 -19.65
C ARG A 497 -29.42 -33.68 -21.07
N LYS A 498 -29.53 -32.46 -21.62
CA LYS A 498 -29.96 -32.27 -23.02
C LYS A 498 -28.95 -32.79 -24.04
N LYS A 499 -27.64 -32.72 -23.75
CA LYS A 499 -26.60 -33.29 -24.60
C LYS A 499 -26.64 -34.83 -24.56
N GLN A 500 -26.79 -35.42 -23.37
CA GLN A 500 -26.96 -36.87 -23.22
C GLN A 500 -28.17 -37.39 -23.99
N LYS A 501 -29.33 -36.72 -23.90
CA LYS A 501 -30.54 -37.04 -24.68
C LYS A 501 -30.45 -36.80 -26.20
N ARG A 502 -29.36 -36.21 -26.68
CA ARG A 502 -29.09 -36.02 -28.13
C ARG A 502 -28.02 -36.99 -28.64
N LEU A 503 -27.31 -37.65 -27.72
CA LEU A 503 -26.27 -38.64 -28.01
C LEU A 503 -26.84 -40.07 -27.88
N LEU A 504 -27.83 -40.25 -27.00
CA LEU A 504 -28.85 -41.28 -27.08
C LEU A 504 -29.89 -40.85 -28.13
#